data_AF-A0A936B722-F1
#
_entry.id   AF-A0A936B722-F1
#
_cell.length_a   1.000
_cell.length_b   1.000
_cell.length_c   1.000
_cell.angle_alpha   90.00
_cell.angle_beta   90.00
_cell.angle_gamma   90.00
#
_symmetry.space_group_name_H-M   'P 1'
#
loop_
_entity.id
_entity.type
_entity.pdbx_description
1 polymer ?
#
loop_
_entity_poly.entity_id
_entity_poly.type
_entity_poly.pdbx_seq_one_letter_code
_entity_poly.pdbx_strand_id
1 'polypeptide(L)'
;MYRILLSILLTFPFLANAQVKGDYVWVGGYQTNPEGGQNGYTMDFNRNKGEPAFIKIPQGFARNNASICDENGYLMFYFNGCAVMNRFHHVMPNGDSINAGAWFDLYWQDCKYGYPGFQDVLILPDPGNSKGYYILHSKNLYFPQIKDSMQLNYTYVDMNLDNGNGAVTLKNKPFYPNFF
;
A
#
# COMPACT_ATOMS: atom_id res chain seq x y z
N MET A 1 13.06 48.91 8.95
CA MET A 1 13.23 47.52 9.46
C MET A 1 11.93 46.72 9.46
N TYR A 2 10.86 47.15 10.14
CA TYR A 2 9.60 46.37 10.23
C TYR A 2 8.93 46.03 8.90
N ARG A 3 8.97 46.91 7.89
CA ARG A 3 8.39 46.64 6.56
C ARG A 3 9.08 45.49 5.81
N ILE A 4 10.40 45.40 5.91
CA ILE A 4 11.19 44.31 5.29
C ILE A 4 10.91 42.99 6.02
N LEU A 5 10.81 43.03 7.34
CA LEU A 5 10.49 41.86 8.17
C LEU A 5 9.10 41.29 7.82
N LEU A 6 8.10 42.16 7.61
CA LEU A 6 6.75 41.77 7.22
C LEU A 6 6.70 41.12 5.83
N SER A 7 7.46 41.66 4.87
CA SER A 7 7.57 41.10 3.52
C SER A 7 8.24 39.72 3.49
N ILE A 8 9.24 39.49 4.35
CA ILE A 8 9.88 38.17 4.50
C ILE A 8 8.88 37.18 5.12
N LEU A 9 8.12 37.58 6.15
CA LEU A 9 7.11 36.72 6.78
C LEU A 9 5.98 36.30 5.82
N LEU A 10 5.56 37.21 4.94
CA LEU A 10 4.48 36.95 3.97
C LEU A 10 4.92 36.12 2.76
N THR A 11 6.21 36.09 2.44
CA THR A 11 6.75 35.32 1.30
C THR A 11 7.29 33.94 1.71
N PHE A 12 7.67 33.75 2.98
CA PHE A 12 8.12 32.48 3.54
C PHE A 12 7.16 31.29 3.31
N PRO A 13 5.82 31.40 3.48
CA PRO A 13 4.93 30.27 3.23
C PRO A 13 4.83 29.85 1.76
N PHE A 14 5.21 30.71 0.81
CA PHE A 14 5.27 30.35 -0.62
C PHE A 14 6.53 29.57 -1.00
N LEU A 15 7.55 29.58 -0.14
CA LEU A 15 8.79 28.81 -0.32
C LEU A 15 8.76 27.47 0.42
N ALA A 16 7.79 27.26 1.31
CA ALA A 16 7.63 26.02 2.05
C ALA A 16 6.94 24.97 1.15
N ASN A 17 7.71 23.98 0.69
CA ASN A 17 7.16 22.77 0.08
C ASN A 17 6.60 21.87 1.20
N ALA A 18 5.36 22.13 1.60
CA ALA A 18 4.66 21.32 2.61
C ALA A 18 3.84 20.15 2.00
N GLN A 19 3.78 20.05 0.67
CA GLN A 19 3.05 18.97 -0.01
C GLN A 19 3.91 17.71 -0.07
N VAL A 20 3.64 16.78 0.84
CA VAL A 20 4.15 15.40 0.74
C VAL A 20 3.52 14.74 -0.47
N LYS A 21 4.35 14.24 -1.40
CA LYS A 21 3.87 13.57 -2.62
C LYS A 21 3.67 12.06 -2.50
N GLY A 22 3.69 11.55 -1.27
CA GLY A 22 3.70 10.12 -0.96
C GLY A 22 2.47 9.34 -1.42
N ASP A 23 1.37 10.00 -1.78
CA ASP A 23 0.09 9.38 -2.19
C ASP A 23 -0.43 9.93 -3.53
N TYR A 24 0.45 10.46 -4.39
CA TYR A 24 0.07 11.12 -5.65
C TYR A 24 -0.41 10.18 -6.76
N VAL A 25 -0.35 8.87 -6.55
CA VAL A 25 -0.86 7.88 -7.50
C VAL A 25 -1.81 6.94 -6.77
N TRP A 26 -3.10 7.01 -7.11
CA TRP A 26 -4.10 6.10 -6.55
C TRP A 26 -4.34 4.96 -7.53
N VAL A 27 -4.33 3.73 -7.03
CA VAL A 27 -4.51 2.51 -7.83
C VAL A 27 -5.72 1.75 -7.27
N GLY A 28 -6.59 1.21 -8.12
CA GLY A 28 -7.76 0.47 -7.66
C GLY A 28 -8.41 -0.41 -8.74
N GLY A 29 -9.52 -1.06 -8.39
CA GLY A 29 -10.36 -1.84 -9.31
C GLY A 29 -10.32 -3.35 -9.10
N TYR A 30 -11.31 -4.05 -9.67
CA TYR A 30 -11.62 -5.45 -9.33
C TYR A 30 -12.28 -6.23 -10.47
N GLN A 31 -12.29 -5.69 -11.70
CA GLN A 31 -13.02 -6.35 -12.78
C GLN A 31 -12.15 -7.46 -13.41
N THR A 32 -12.60 -8.71 -13.35
CA THR A 32 -11.85 -9.82 -13.95
C THR A 32 -11.74 -9.65 -15.47
N ASN A 33 -10.54 -9.86 -16.00
CA ASN A 33 -10.28 -9.76 -17.43
C ASN A 33 -10.09 -11.15 -18.07
N PRO A 34 -10.24 -11.28 -19.40
CA PRO A 34 -10.14 -12.57 -20.09
C PRO A 34 -8.77 -13.25 -19.99
N GLU A 35 -7.73 -12.51 -19.63
CA GLU A 35 -6.34 -12.98 -19.48
C GLU A 35 -6.08 -13.59 -18.09
N GLY A 36 -7.10 -13.65 -17.22
CA GLY A 36 -7.00 -14.22 -15.86
C GLY A 36 -6.56 -13.23 -14.79
N GLY A 37 -6.17 -12.01 -15.17
CA GLY A 37 -5.89 -10.90 -14.26
C GLY A 37 -7.14 -10.07 -13.92
N GLN A 38 -6.90 -8.87 -13.41
CA GLN A 38 -7.93 -7.88 -13.14
C GLN A 38 -7.68 -6.60 -13.94
N ASN A 39 -8.75 -5.90 -14.26
CA ASN A 39 -8.76 -4.55 -14.77
C ASN A 39 -8.91 -3.59 -13.60
N GLY A 40 -8.06 -2.58 -13.61
CA GLY A 40 -8.03 -1.54 -12.61
C GLY A 40 -8.05 -0.15 -13.24
N TYR A 41 -7.91 0.84 -12.36
CA TYR A 41 -7.66 2.21 -12.73
C TYR A 41 -6.48 2.76 -11.95
N THR A 42 -5.86 3.78 -12.50
CA THR A 42 -4.94 4.67 -11.79
C THR A 42 -5.43 6.11 -11.90
N MET A 43 -5.19 6.93 -10.88
CA MET A 43 -5.30 8.39 -10.95
C MET A 43 -3.94 8.97 -10.54
N ASP A 44 -3.30 9.75 -11.43
CA ASP A 44 -1.97 10.31 -11.20
C ASP A 44 -2.05 11.84 -11.06
N PHE A 45 -2.00 12.32 -9.83
CA PHE A 45 -2.11 13.74 -9.52
C PHE A 45 -0.88 14.56 -9.96
N ASN A 46 0.21 13.91 -10.36
CA ASN A 46 1.44 14.55 -10.84
C ASN A 46 1.42 14.76 -12.36
N ARG A 47 0.92 13.79 -13.13
CA ARG A 47 1.03 13.76 -14.61
C ARG A 47 -0.28 14.08 -15.33
N ASN A 48 -1.40 13.56 -14.85
CA ASN A 48 -2.69 13.68 -15.54
C ASN A 48 -3.77 14.37 -14.69
N LYS A 49 -3.36 15.12 -13.66
CA LYS A 49 -4.25 15.91 -12.79
C LYS A 49 -5.34 15.04 -12.14
N GLY A 50 -5.05 13.77 -11.90
CA GLY A 50 -5.97 12.82 -11.28
C GLY A 50 -7.05 12.26 -12.21
N GLU A 51 -6.93 12.43 -13.54
CA GLU A 51 -7.83 11.77 -14.48
C GLU A 51 -7.70 10.24 -14.36
N PRO A 52 -8.81 9.48 -14.32
CA PRO A 52 -8.74 8.03 -14.28
C PRO A 52 -8.16 7.46 -15.59
N ALA A 53 -7.16 6.61 -15.49
CA ALA A 53 -6.60 5.85 -16.60
C ALA A 53 -6.75 4.35 -16.37
N PHE A 54 -7.02 3.61 -17.44
CA PHE A 54 -7.15 2.16 -17.38
C PHE A 54 -5.79 1.48 -17.20
N ILE A 55 -5.74 0.45 -16.34
CA ILE A 55 -4.56 -0.40 -16.16
C ILE A 55 -4.97 -1.88 -16.05
N LYS A 56 -4.04 -2.78 -16.38
CA LYS A 56 -4.14 -4.20 -16.03
C LYS A 56 -3.32 -4.46 -14.77
N ILE A 57 -3.90 -5.20 -13.83
CA ILE A 57 -3.26 -5.57 -12.57
C ILE A 57 -3.40 -7.08 -12.34
N PRO A 58 -2.42 -7.73 -11.69
CA PRO A 58 -2.45 -9.17 -11.49
C PRO A 58 -3.54 -9.60 -10.50
N GLN A 59 -3.90 -8.70 -9.59
CA GLN A 59 -4.85 -8.93 -8.51
C GLN A 59 -5.64 -7.66 -8.22
N GLY A 60 -6.91 -7.82 -7.87
CA GLY A 60 -7.87 -6.72 -7.65
C GLY A 60 -7.81 -6.15 -6.23
N PHE A 61 -8.71 -5.21 -5.95
CA PHE A 61 -8.87 -4.58 -4.63
C PHE A 61 -10.26 -4.85 -4.07
N ALA A 62 -10.40 -5.86 -3.19
CA ALA A 62 -11.68 -6.20 -2.57
C ALA A 62 -12.19 -5.03 -1.72
N ARG A 63 -11.41 -4.71 -0.68
CA ARG A 63 -11.73 -3.68 0.32
C ARG A 63 -10.51 -2.92 0.84
N ASN A 64 -9.31 -3.50 0.68
CA ASN A 64 -8.07 -2.92 1.14
C ASN A 64 -7.32 -2.23 0.02
N ASN A 65 -6.78 -1.06 0.30
CA ASN A 65 -6.02 -0.25 -0.64
C ASN A 65 -5.06 0.67 0.11
N ALA A 66 -3.78 0.53 -0.17
CA ALA A 66 -2.77 1.52 0.16
C ALA A 66 -1.76 1.61 -1.00
N SER A 67 -1.25 2.81 -1.25
CA SER A 67 -0.21 3.05 -2.25
C SER A 67 0.80 4.04 -1.69
N ILE A 68 2.04 3.96 -2.15
CA ILE A 68 3.08 4.92 -1.78
C ILE A 68 3.92 5.31 -2.99
N CYS A 69 4.24 6.60 -3.03
CA CYS A 69 5.06 7.24 -4.05
C CYS A 69 6.37 7.73 -3.45
N ASP A 70 7.34 7.99 -4.33
CA ASP A 70 8.57 8.67 -3.96
C ASP A 70 8.33 10.18 -3.71
N GLU A 71 9.39 10.88 -3.33
CA GLU A 71 9.36 12.33 -3.06
C GLU A 71 8.93 13.16 -4.28
N ASN A 72 9.07 12.61 -5.49
CA ASN A 72 8.67 13.28 -6.73
C ASN A 72 7.21 12.96 -7.12
N GLY A 73 6.53 12.08 -6.39
CA GLY A 73 5.17 11.64 -6.66
C GLY A 73 5.07 10.52 -7.69
N TYR A 74 6.14 9.74 -7.91
CA TYR A 74 6.10 8.54 -8.73
C TYR A 74 5.78 7.33 -7.89
N LEU A 75 4.80 6.52 -8.33
CA LEU A 75 4.41 5.27 -7.67
C LEU A 75 5.64 4.39 -7.43
N MET A 76 5.81 3.93 -6.19
CA MET A 76 6.82 2.95 -5.82
C MET A 76 6.19 1.57 -5.76
N PHE A 77 5.12 1.43 -4.96
CA PHE A 77 4.36 0.19 -4.80
C PHE A 77 2.99 0.44 -4.17
N TYR A 78 2.15 -0.59 -4.20
CA TYR A 78 0.81 -0.58 -3.62
C TYR A 78 0.43 -1.94 -3.07
N PHE A 79 -0.56 -1.96 -2.19
CA PHE A 79 -1.00 -3.12 -1.43
C PHE A 79 -2.53 -3.21 -1.43
N ASN A 80 -3.05 -4.39 -1.79
CA ASN A 80 -4.50 -4.66 -1.84
C ASN A 80 -5.00 -5.49 -0.65
N GLY A 81 -4.22 -5.56 0.44
CA GLY A 81 -4.50 -6.40 1.60
C GLY A 81 -3.98 -7.84 1.49
N CYS A 82 -3.67 -8.33 0.28
CA CYS A 82 -3.24 -9.72 0.04
C CYS A 82 -1.88 -9.81 -0.65
N ALA A 83 -1.57 -8.86 -1.55
CA ALA A 83 -0.28 -8.78 -2.20
C ALA A 83 0.23 -7.35 -2.36
N VAL A 84 1.56 -7.23 -2.36
CA VAL A 84 2.31 -6.02 -2.65
C VAL A 84 2.74 -6.04 -4.12
N MET A 85 2.32 -5.03 -4.87
CA MET A 85 2.65 -4.86 -6.28
C MET A 85 3.57 -3.66 -6.45
N ASN A 86 4.63 -3.82 -7.24
CA ASN A 86 5.54 -2.73 -7.59
C ASN A 86 4.92 -1.74 -8.60
N ARG A 87 5.66 -0.68 -8.91
CA ARG A 87 5.28 0.35 -9.88
C ARG A 87 4.96 -0.14 -11.30
N PHE A 88 5.40 -1.35 -11.66
CA PHE A 88 5.11 -1.99 -12.94
C PHE A 88 3.91 -2.93 -12.87
N HIS A 89 3.15 -2.88 -11.77
CA HIS A 89 2.00 -3.74 -11.50
C HIS A 89 2.35 -5.23 -11.41
N HIS A 90 3.61 -5.57 -11.10
CA HIS A 90 3.99 -6.95 -10.82
C HIS A 90 4.00 -7.20 -9.31
N VAL A 91 3.58 -8.38 -8.88
CA VAL A 91 3.70 -8.79 -7.48
C VAL A 91 5.19 -8.84 -7.12
N MET A 92 5.58 -8.17 -6.05
CA MET A 92 6.95 -8.18 -5.55
C MET A 92 7.38 -9.59 -5.10
N PRO A 93 8.68 -9.92 -5.14
CA PRO A 93 9.17 -11.15 -4.53
C PRO A 93 8.71 -11.27 -3.07
N ASN A 94 8.16 -12.45 -2.72
CA ASN A 94 7.56 -12.75 -1.40
C ASN A 94 6.40 -11.81 -1.00
N GLY A 95 5.88 -11.03 -1.94
CA GLY A 95 4.82 -10.06 -1.73
C GLY A 95 3.42 -10.63 -1.93
N ASP A 96 3.24 -11.93 -2.08
CA ASP A 96 1.96 -12.62 -2.20
C ASP A 96 1.49 -13.23 -0.87
N SER A 97 0.20 -13.57 -0.81
CA SER A 97 -0.43 -14.31 0.29
C SER A 97 -0.18 -13.68 1.68
N ILE A 98 -0.09 -12.35 1.73
CA ILE A 98 -0.13 -11.59 2.97
C ILE A 98 -1.53 -11.77 3.58
N ASN A 99 -1.60 -11.89 4.90
CA ASN A 99 -2.78 -12.32 5.65
C ASN A 99 -3.25 -13.76 5.46
N ALA A 100 -2.51 -14.61 4.72
CA ALA A 100 -2.82 -16.05 4.64
C ALA A 100 -2.80 -16.75 6.01
N GLY A 101 -3.55 -17.83 6.12
CA GLY A 101 -3.75 -18.65 7.32
C GLY A 101 -5.13 -19.29 7.33
N ALA A 102 -5.48 -20.02 8.41
CA ALA A 102 -6.68 -20.86 8.44
C ALA A 102 -7.98 -20.19 7.96
N TRP A 103 -8.24 -18.93 8.37
CA TRP A 103 -9.42 -18.20 7.89
C TRP A 103 -9.37 -17.95 6.38
N PHE A 104 -8.21 -17.48 5.89
CA PHE A 104 -7.98 -17.22 4.47
C PHE A 104 -8.14 -18.50 3.66
N ASP A 105 -7.53 -19.59 4.10
CA ASP A 105 -7.54 -20.87 3.39
C ASP A 105 -8.96 -21.47 3.30
N LEU A 106 -9.77 -21.31 4.35
CA LEU A 106 -11.14 -21.82 4.41
C LEU A 106 -12.15 -20.94 3.65
N TYR A 107 -12.01 -19.61 3.71
CA TYR A 107 -13.07 -18.69 3.27
C TYR A 107 -12.73 -17.84 2.05
N TRP A 108 -11.45 -17.73 1.66
CA TRP A 108 -11.03 -16.83 0.58
C TRP A 108 -10.12 -17.47 -0.48
N GLN A 109 -9.24 -18.39 -0.06
CA GLN A 109 -8.40 -19.28 -0.87
C GLN A 109 -7.25 -18.60 -1.63
N ASP A 110 -7.47 -17.45 -2.27
CA ASP A 110 -6.46 -16.79 -3.09
C ASP A 110 -6.49 -15.26 -3.04
N CYS A 111 -5.46 -14.63 -3.62
CA CYS A 111 -5.35 -13.18 -3.69
C CYS A 111 -5.92 -12.56 -4.97
N LYS A 112 -6.62 -13.31 -5.83
CA LYS A 112 -7.10 -12.82 -7.16
C LYS A 112 -7.82 -11.48 -7.05
N TYR A 113 -8.49 -11.30 -5.94
CA TYR A 113 -9.35 -10.21 -5.60
C TYR A 113 -8.76 -9.26 -4.53
N GLY A 114 -7.59 -9.53 -3.99
CA GLY A 114 -7.13 -8.87 -2.77
C GLY A 114 -7.83 -9.40 -1.53
N TYR A 115 -7.52 -8.85 -0.35
CA TYR A 115 -7.92 -9.46 0.91
C TYR A 115 -9.31 -8.96 1.38
N PRO A 116 -10.19 -9.88 1.82
CA PRO A 116 -11.54 -9.55 2.26
C PRO A 116 -11.52 -9.10 3.73
N GLY A 117 -11.54 -7.80 3.96
CA GLY A 117 -11.54 -7.25 5.32
C GLY A 117 -12.09 -5.83 5.34
N PHE A 118 -11.97 -5.15 6.46
CA PHE A 118 -12.16 -3.70 6.47
C PHE A 118 -10.98 -3.01 5.76
N GLN A 119 -11.12 -1.73 5.43
CA GLN A 119 -9.97 -0.95 4.96
C GLN A 119 -9.09 -0.61 6.17
N ASP A 120 -8.11 -1.47 6.44
CA ASP A 120 -7.27 -1.42 7.65
C ASP A 120 -5.77 -1.51 7.34
N VAL A 121 -5.39 -1.10 6.14
CA VAL A 121 -4.03 -1.14 5.64
C VAL A 121 -3.40 0.25 5.54
N LEU A 122 -2.12 0.34 5.94
CA LEU A 122 -1.35 1.59 5.89
C LEU A 122 0.11 1.28 5.54
N ILE A 123 0.70 2.09 4.66
CA ILE A 123 2.14 2.02 4.34
C ILE A 123 2.84 3.19 5.03
N LEU A 124 3.89 2.91 5.80
CA LEU A 124 4.69 3.87 6.53
C LEU A 124 6.17 3.76 6.14
N PRO A 125 6.87 4.87 5.88
CA PRO A 125 8.32 4.84 5.68
C PRO A 125 9.02 4.44 6.99
N ASP A 126 10.11 3.68 6.87
CA ASP A 126 10.98 3.34 7.99
C ASP A 126 11.84 4.57 8.38
N PRO A 127 11.73 5.10 9.61
CA PRO A 127 12.50 6.27 10.03
C PRO A 127 14.03 6.01 10.09
N GLY A 128 14.45 4.75 10.18
CA GLY A 128 15.86 4.35 10.19
C GLY A 128 16.41 3.93 8.83
N ASN A 129 15.56 3.77 7.81
CA ASN A 129 15.94 3.31 6.48
C ASN A 129 15.11 4.00 5.39
N SER A 130 15.72 4.91 4.62
CA SER A 130 15.04 5.67 3.56
C SER A 130 14.53 4.82 2.38
N LYS A 131 14.90 3.53 2.32
CA LYS A 131 14.40 2.56 1.34
C LYS A 131 13.57 1.45 1.97
N GLY A 132 13.28 1.54 3.27
CA GLY A 132 12.47 0.59 4.02
C GLY A 132 11.06 1.12 4.24
N TYR A 133 10.08 0.21 4.21
CA TYR A 133 8.67 0.54 4.44
C TYR A 133 7.97 -0.54 5.25
N TYR A 134 7.20 -0.13 6.26
CA TYR A 134 6.28 -0.98 6.98
C TYR A 134 4.89 -0.89 6.36
N ILE A 135 4.28 -2.04 6.10
CA ILE A 135 2.88 -2.16 5.76
C ILE A 135 2.19 -2.68 7.02
N LEU A 136 1.37 -1.86 7.66
CA LEU A 136 0.47 -2.27 8.74
C LEU A 136 -0.81 -2.81 8.12
N HIS A 137 -1.31 -3.92 8.64
CA HIS A 137 -2.51 -4.58 8.11
C HIS A 137 -3.13 -5.51 9.15
N SER A 138 -4.43 -5.76 9.05
CA SER A 138 -5.11 -6.69 9.96
C SER A 138 -5.43 -8.02 9.28
N LYS A 139 -5.19 -9.10 10.02
CA LYS A 139 -5.50 -10.46 9.61
C LYS A 139 -6.75 -10.97 10.32
N ASN A 140 -7.68 -11.57 9.58
CA ASN A 140 -8.78 -12.31 10.19
C ASN A 140 -8.24 -13.60 10.79
N LEU A 141 -8.56 -13.85 12.06
CA LEU A 141 -8.21 -15.09 12.73
C LEU A 141 -9.42 -16.03 12.73
N TYR A 142 -9.16 -17.30 12.45
CA TYR A 142 -10.18 -18.32 12.57
C TYR A 142 -10.33 -18.72 14.03
N PHE A 143 -11.47 -18.35 14.64
CA PHE A 143 -11.88 -18.86 15.94
C PHE A 143 -13.27 -19.49 15.83
N PRO A 144 -13.40 -20.82 16.01
CA PRO A 144 -14.69 -21.49 15.89
C PRO A 144 -15.78 -20.94 16.83
N GLN A 145 -15.38 -20.30 17.93
CA GLN A 145 -16.27 -19.79 18.97
C GLN A 145 -16.44 -18.26 18.95
N ILE A 146 -15.58 -17.52 18.23
CA ILE A 146 -15.59 -16.05 18.19
C ILE A 146 -15.52 -15.63 16.72
N LYS A 147 -16.58 -14.97 16.23
CA LYS A 147 -16.72 -14.66 14.80
C LYS A 147 -15.71 -13.64 14.26
N ASP A 148 -15.19 -12.75 15.11
CA ASP A 148 -14.53 -11.52 14.64
C ASP A 148 -13.24 -11.20 15.41
N SER A 149 -12.30 -12.15 15.51
CA SER A 149 -10.96 -11.81 16.02
C SER A 149 -10.05 -11.37 14.88
N MET A 150 -9.40 -10.23 15.07
CA MET A 150 -8.43 -9.66 14.14
C MET A 150 -7.08 -9.50 14.84
N GLN A 151 -6.00 -9.75 14.11
CA GLN A 151 -4.64 -9.52 14.58
C GLN A 151 -3.97 -8.43 13.75
N LEU A 152 -3.50 -7.38 14.42
CA LEU A 152 -2.67 -6.36 13.79
C LEU A 152 -1.28 -6.94 13.51
N ASN A 153 -0.92 -6.95 12.24
CA ASN A 153 0.36 -7.40 11.74
C ASN A 153 1.09 -6.28 11.00
N TYR A 154 2.38 -6.49 10.78
CA TYR A 154 3.16 -5.74 9.83
C TYR A 154 3.86 -6.66 8.81
N THR A 155 4.14 -6.09 7.66
CA THR A 155 4.97 -6.63 6.57
C THR A 155 6.01 -5.57 6.22
N TYR A 156 7.25 -5.95 5.91
CA TYR A 156 8.33 -5.02 5.59
C TYR A 156 8.76 -5.16 4.14
N VAL A 157 8.86 -4.03 3.44
CA VAL A 157 9.34 -3.91 2.06
C VAL A 157 10.71 -3.22 2.08
N ASP A 158 11.67 -3.80 1.36
CA ASP A 158 12.97 -3.19 1.09
C ASP A 158 13.07 -2.84 -0.40
N MET A 159 13.15 -1.55 -0.69
CA MET A 159 13.22 -0.99 -2.05
C MET A 159 14.61 -1.06 -2.67
N ASN A 160 15.64 -1.50 -1.95
CA ASN A 160 16.96 -1.77 -2.54
C ASN A 160 16.98 -3.08 -3.35
N LEU A 161 15.99 -3.95 -3.15
CA LEU A 161 15.92 -5.27 -3.77
C LEU A 161 15.23 -5.22 -5.15
N ASP A 162 15.31 -6.35 -5.87
CA ASP A 162 14.72 -6.53 -7.20
C ASP A 162 15.06 -5.38 -8.17
N ASN A 163 16.34 -5.01 -8.25
CA ASN A 163 16.82 -3.91 -9.11
C ASN A 163 16.09 -2.57 -8.89
N GLY A 164 15.71 -2.29 -7.64
CA GLY A 164 14.98 -1.06 -7.27
C GLY A 164 13.46 -1.15 -7.47
N ASN A 165 12.93 -2.34 -7.73
CA ASN A 165 11.48 -2.59 -7.77
C ASN A 165 10.92 -3.05 -6.42
N GLY A 166 11.80 -3.39 -5.47
CA GLY A 166 11.45 -3.77 -4.11
C GLY A 166 11.09 -5.24 -3.94
N ALA A 167 11.29 -5.74 -2.72
CA ALA A 167 10.86 -7.06 -2.30
C ALA A 167 10.37 -7.04 -0.85
N VAL A 168 9.48 -7.98 -0.51
CA VAL A 168 9.01 -8.17 0.86
C VAL A 168 9.99 -9.06 1.61
N THR A 169 10.63 -8.54 2.66
CA THR A 169 11.64 -9.28 3.44
C THR A 169 11.07 -9.90 4.72
N LEU A 170 10.00 -9.32 5.27
CA LEU A 170 9.24 -9.86 6.40
C LEU A 170 7.75 -9.77 6.08
N LYS A 171 6.99 -10.84 6.31
CA LYS A 171 5.53 -10.81 6.16
C LYS A 171 4.80 -11.36 7.37
N ASN A 172 3.60 -10.82 7.64
CA ASN A 172 2.67 -11.29 8.66
C ASN A 172 3.27 -11.36 10.08
N LYS A 173 4.05 -10.36 10.47
CA LYS A 173 4.63 -10.29 11.81
C LYS A 173 3.65 -9.63 12.77
N PRO A 174 3.28 -10.25 13.91
CA PRO A 174 2.46 -9.61 14.92
C PRO A 174 3.08 -8.29 15.35
N PHE A 175 2.30 -7.21 15.29
CA PHE A 175 2.76 -5.90 15.75
C PHE A 175 2.95 -5.90 17.28
N TYR A 176 2.09 -6.63 17.99
CA TYR A 176 2.23 -6.91 19.41
C TYR A 176 2.07 -8.41 19.66
N PRO A 177 3.10 -9.11 20.18
CA PRO A 177 3.08 -10.57 20.29
C PRO A 177 2.18 -11.12 21.42
N ASN A 178 1.67 -10.27 22.32
CA ASN A 178 0.98 -10.70 23.55
C ASN A 178 -0.44 -10.16 23.67
N PHE A 179 -1.35 -10.62 22.82
CA PHE A 179 -2.76 -10.70 23.22
C PHE A 179 -3.12 -12.17 23.34
N PHE A 180 -3.53 -12.54 24.55
CA PHE A 180 -3.83 -13.87 25.11
C PHE A 180 -2.63 -14.64 25.70
#